data_AF-A0A7C9RDG2-F1
#
_entry.id   AF-A0A7C9RDG2-F1
#
_cell.length_a   1.000
_cell.length_b   1.000
_cell.length_c   1.000
_cell.angle_alpha   90.00
_cell.angle_beta   90.00
_cell.angle_gamma   90.00
#
_symmetry.space_group_name_H-M   'P 1'
#
loop_
_entity.id
_entity.type
_entity.pdbx_description
1 polymer ?
#
loop_
_entity_poly.entity_id
_entity_poly.type
_entity_poly.pdbx_seq_one_letter_code
_entity_poly.pdbx_strand_id
1 'polypeptide(L)'
;MAAQKKITRTETDTFGPIEVPADHYWGAQTERSKHNFKIGNERMPMPIVRALAMVKLASAQTNLELGLLDQRRARAIVRAAREVIDG
;
A
#
# COMPACT_ATOMS: atom_id res chain seq x y z
N MET A 1 27.16 18.92 1.35
CA MET A 1 25.97 18.94 0.47
C MET A 1 24.74 18.93 1.36
N ALA A 2 23.94 19.99 1.36
CA ALA A 2 22.73 20.06 2.17
C ALA A 2 21.73 19.00 1.66
N ALA A 3 21.33 18.07 2.54
CA ALA A 3 20.31 17.08 2.21
C ALA A 3 19.01 17.83 1.90
N GLN A 4 18.49 17.67 0.68
CA GLN A 4 17.21 18.23 0.28
C GLN A 4 16.13 17.69 1.21
N LYS A 5 15.42 18.59 1.90
CA LYS A 5 14.34 18.23 2.83
C LYS A 5 13.25 17.52 2.01
N LYS A 6 13.19 16.18 2.11
CA LYS A 6 12.16 15.40 1.45
C LYS A 6 10.80 15.83 2.00
N ILE A 7 9.87 16.15 1.12
CA ILE A 7 8.48 16.45 1.49
C ILE A 7 7.88 15.16 2.05
N THR A 8 7.29 15.24 3.23
CA THR A 8 6.64 14.12 3.93
C THR A 8 5.15 14.40 4.13
N ARG A 9 4.40 13.32 4.34
CA ARG A 9 3.02 13.36 4.83
C ARG A 9 2.96 12.59 6.16
N THR A 10 2.17 13.09 7.09
CA THR A 10 1.92 12.39 8.35
C THR A 10 0.85 11.31 8.13
N GLU A 11 1.17 10.07 8.48
CA GLU A 11 0.26 8.93 8.51
C GLU A 11 0.09 8.43 9.95
N THR A 12 -1.06 7.84 10.28
CA THR A 12 -1.35 7.40 11.65
C THR A 12 -1.86 5.97 11.68
N ASP A 13 -1.31 5.16 12.58
CA ASP A 13 -1.86 3.86 12.98
C ASP A 13 -2.18 3.86 14.48
N THR A 14 -2.53 2.71 15.06
CA THR A 14 -2.88 2.59 16.48
C THR A 14 -1.71 2.91 17.43
N PHE A 15 -0.47 3.01 16.95
CA PHE A 15 0.70 3.38 17.74
C PHE A 15 0.97 4.89 17.69
N GLY A 16 0.23 5.64 16.88
CA GLY A 16 0.37 7.09 16.71
C GLY A 16 0.93 7.50 15.34
N PRO A 17 1.25 8.79 15.17
CA PRO A 17 1.68 9.35 13.89
C PRO A 17 3.10 8.92 13.50
N ILE A 18 3.37 8.89 12.20
CA ILE A 18 4.69 8.67 11.59
C ILE A 18 4.80 9.42 10.26
N GLU A 19 5.98 9.96 9.97
CA GLU A 19 6.25 10.65 8.71
C GLU A 19 6.56 9.67 7.59
N VAL A 20 5.85 9.79 6.47
CA VAL A 20 6.06 8.99 5.26
C VAL A 20 6.45 9.91 4.10
N PRO A 21 7.42 9.55 3.24
CA PRO A 21 7.73 10.33 2.04
C PRO A 21 6.48 10.58 1.18
N ALA A 22 6.27 11.84 0.78
CA ALA A 22 5.05 12.25 0.08
C ALA A 22 4.94 11.71 -1.36
N ASP A 23 6.05 11.28 -1.94
CA ASP A 23 6.17 10.66 -3.26
C ASP A 23 5.90 9.15 -3.26
N HIS A 24 5.50 8.57 -2.12
CA HIS A 24 5.24 7.14 -1.98
C HIS A 24 3.81 6.85 -1.50
N TYR A 25 3.19 5.81 -2.07
CA TYR A 25 1.79 5.45 -1.79
C TYR A 25 1.56 4.67 -0.49
N TRP A 26 2.59 4.13 0.17
CA TRP A 26 2.41 3.30 1.37
C TRP A 26 2.06 4.13 2.62
N GLY A 27 1.51 3.50 3.65
CA GLY A 27 1.05 4.17 4.89
C GLY A 27 1.92 3.90 6.12
N ALA A 28 1.40 4.26 7.30
CA ALA A 28 2.10 4.18 8.59
C ALA A 28 2.67 2.79 8.91
N GLN A 29 1.89 1.72 8.73
CA GLN A 29 2.30 0.36 9.07
C GLN A 29 3.49 -0.13 8.21
N THR A 30 3.50 0.23 6.92
CA THR A 30 4.62 -0.09 6.03
C THR A 30 5.87 0.69 6.42
N GLU A 31 5.74 1.99 6.72
CA GLU A 31 6.87 2.81 7.18
C GLU A 31 7.47 2.28 8.48
N ARG A 32 6.61 1.93 9.44
CA ARG A 32 7.03 1.32 10.71
C ARG A 32 7.75 -0.02 10.49
N SER A 33 7.26 -0.84 9.57
CA SER A 33 7.91 -2.10 9.20
C SER A 33 9.32 -1.88 8.63
N LYS A 34 9.50 -0.85 7.77
CA LYS A 34 10.83 -0.47 7.26
C LYS A 34 11.78 -0.01 8.37
N HIS A 35 11.27 0.62 9.43
CA HIS A 35 12.08 0.98 10.60
C HIS A 35 12.45 -0.21 11.47
N ASN A 36 11.52 -1.13 11.69
CA ASN A 36 11.68 -2.26 12.61
C ASN A 36 12.50 -3.41 12.00
N PHE A 37 12.37 -3.67 10.70
CA PHE A 37 12.96 -4.83 10.02
C PHE A 37 14.05 -4.42 9.03
N LYS A 38 15.08 -3.73 9.52
CA LYS A 38 16.28 -3.36 8.74
C LYS A 38 17.27 -4.52 8.68
N ILE A 39 16.84 -5.64 8.10
CA ILE A 39 17.59 -6.90 8.08
C ILE A 39 17.71 -7.35 6.62
N GLY A 40 18.95 -7.56 6.16
CA GLY A 40 19.21 -7.93 4.78
C GLY A 40 18.89 -6.82 3.78
N ASN A 41 18.99 -7.15 2.49
CA ASN A 41 18.64 -6.26 1.37
C ASN A 41 17.58 -6.88 0.45
N GLU A 42 17.15 -8.09 0.77
CA GLU A 42 16.15 -8.85 0.05
C GLU A 42 14.79 -8.17 0.17
N ARG A 43 14.06 -8.12 -0.94
CA ARG A 43 12.68 -7.63 -0.99
C ARG A 43 11.74 -8.76 -1.34
N MET A 44 10.46 -8.57 -1.06
CA MET A 44 9.42 -9.47 -1.56
C MET A 44 9.55 -9.59 -3.08
N PRO A 45 9.63 -10.82 -3.63
CA PRO A 45 9.71 -11.02 -5.07
C PRO A 45 8.50 -10.37 -5.77
N MET A 46 8.72 -9.76 -6.92
CA MET A 46 7.64 -9.13 -7.70
C MET A 46 6.44 -10.05 -8.00
N PRO A 47 6.63 -11.36 -8.25
CA PRO A 47 5.49 -12.29 -8.38
C PRO A 47 4.58 -12.31 -7.14
N ILE A 48 5.13 -12.19 -5.92
CA ILE A 48 4.35 -12.15 -4.68
C ILE A 48 3.57 -10.84 -4.56
N VAL A 49 4.18 -9.72 -4.96
CA VAL A 49 3.50 -8.40 -4.97
C VAL A 49 2.31 -8.43 -5.93
N ARG A 50 2.50 -8.96 -7.15
CA ARG A 50 1.42 -9.12 -8.14
C ARG A 50 0.34 -10.08 -7.66
N ALA A 51 0.71 -11.21 -7.05
CA ALA A 51 -0.25 -12.16 -6.50
C ALA A 51 -1.10 -11.52 -5.39
N LEU A 52 -0.50 -10.73 -4.50
CA LEU A 52 -1.24 -10.01 -3.47
C LEU A 52 -2.23 -9.01 -4.09
N ALA A 53 -1.83 -8.30 -5.15
CA ALA A 53 -2.73 -7.40 -5.88
C ALA A 53 -3.90 -8.14 -6.54
N MET A 54 -3.67 -9.32 -7.12
CA MET A 54 -4.74 -10.19 -7.63
C MET A 54 -5.72 -10.60 -6.54
N VAL A 55 -5.23 -10.96 -5.35
CA VAL A 55 -6.11 -11.28 -4.20
C VAL A 55 -6.97 -10.07 -3.83
N LYS A 56 -6.41 -8.85 -3.82
CA LYS A 56 -7.17 -7.62 -3.54
C LYS A 56 -8.18 -7.29 -4.63
N LEU A 57 -7.84 -7.50 -5.90
CA LEU A 57 -8.76 -7.36 -7.02
C LEU A 57 -9.97 -8.29 -6.85
N ALA A 58 -9.72 -9.58 -6.67
CA ALA A 58 -10.78 -10.59 -6.52
C ALA A 58 -11.65 -10.30 -5.28
N SER A 59 -11.03 -9.98 -4.15
CA SER A 59 -11.75 -9.64 -2.91
C SER A 59 -12.68 -8.44 -3.09
N ALA A 60 -12.24 -7.39 -3.79
CA ALA A 60 -13.04 -6.20 -4.02
C ALA A 60 -14.24 -6.47 -4.94
N GLN A 61 -14.06 -7.31 -5.97
CA GLN A 61 -15.14 -7.72 -6.87
C GLN A 61 -16.17 -8.59 -6.14
N THR A 62 -15.72 -9.62 -5.42
CA THR A 62 -16.61 -10.50 -4.64
C THR A 62 -17.36 -9.72 -3.56
N ASN A 63 -16.70 -8.80 -2.85
CA ASN A 63 -17.38 -8.00 -1.83
C ASN A 63 -18.42 -7.04 -2.43
N LEU A 64 -18.21 -6.54 -3.65
CA LEU A 64 -19.22 -5.76 -4.37
C LEU A 64 -20.43 -6.63 -4.74
N GLU A 65 -20.20 -7.83 -5.28
CA GLU A 65 -21.25 -8.78 -5.66
C GLU A 65 -22.10 -9.22 -4.47
N LEU A 66 -21.47 -9.41 -3.30
CA LEU A 66 -22.16 -9.75 -2.05
C LEU A 66 -22.79 -8.53 -1.34
N GLY A 67 -22.63 -7.31 -1.87
CA GLY A 67 -23.15 -6.09 -1.25
C GLY A 67 -22.41 -5.65 0.04
N LEU A 68 -21.24 -6.22 0.32
CA LEU A 68 -20.39 -5.91 1.48
C LEU A 68 -19.52 -4.66 1.26
N LEU A 69 -19.40 -4.21 0.01
CA LEU A 69 -18.61 -3.05 -0.39
C LEU A 69 -19.38 -2.23 -1.42
N ASP A 70 -19.49 -0.90 -1.20
CA ASP A 70 -20.17 -0.04 -2.16
C ASP A 70 -19.40 0.10 -3.47
N GLN A 71 -20.13 0.45 -4.52
CA GLN A 71 -19.63 0.54 -5.87
C GLN A 71 -18.49 1.56 -6.03
N ARG A 72 -18.50 2.68 -5.30
CA ARG A 72 -17.46 3.72 -5.42
C ARG A 72 -16.13 3.18 -4.91
N ARG A 73 -16.12 2.61 -3.70
CA ARG A 73 -14.91 2.01 -3.10
C ARG A 73 -14.45 0.79 -3.90
N ALA A 74 -15.36 -0.09 -4.30
CA ALA A 74 -15.00 -1.26 -5.09
C ALA A 74 -14.30 -0.88 -6.41
N ARG A 75 -14.84 0.07 -7.17
CA ARG A 75 -14.21 0.54 -8.43
C ARG A 75 -12.83 1.14 -8.20
N ALA A 76 -12.65 1.93 -7.15
CA ALA A 76 -11.36 2.52 -6.81
C ALA A 76 -10.31 1.44 -6.47
N ILE A 77 -10.68 0.45 -5.65
CA ILE A 77 -9.79 -0.65 -5.27
C ILE A 77 -9.45 -1.53 -6.48
N VAL A 78 -10.44 -1.87 -7.31
CA VAL A 78 -10.25 -2.64 -8.55
C VAL A 78 -9.26 -1.94 -9.47
N ARG A 79 -9.41 -0.62 -9.66
CA ARG A 79 -8.50 0.16 -10.49
C ARG A 79 -7.08 0.13 -9.93
N ALA A 80 -6.90 0.48 -8.66
CA ALA A 80 -5.58 0.51 -8.03
C ALA A 80 -4.91 -0.87 -8.03
N ALA A 81 -5.68 -1.95 -7.78
CA ALA A 81 -5.14 -3.31 -7.82
C ALA A 81 -4.65 -3.70 -9.23
N ARG A 82 -5.35 -3.28 -10.30
CA ARG A 82 -4.89 -3.48 -11.68
C ARG A 82 -3.60 -2.73 -11.97
N GLU A 83 -3.49 -1.48 -11.54
CA GLU A 83 -2.25 -0.69 -11.68
C GLU A 83 -1.06 -1.42 -11.01
N VAL A 84 -1.25 -2.08 -9.86
CA VAL A 84 -0.18 -2.88 -9.22
C VAL A 84 0.14 -4.19 -9.97
N ILE A 85 -0.87 -4.83 -10.58
CA ILE A 85 -0.67 -6.05 -11.36
C ILE A 85 0.15 -5.75 -12.62
N ASP A 86 -0.19 -4.66 -13.30
CA ASP A 86 0.40 -4.23 -14.57
C ASP A 86 1.84 -3.69 -14.38
N GLY A 87 2.13 -3.14 -13.19
CA GLY A 87 3.46 -2.63 -12.81
C GLY A 87 3.74 -1.23 -13.32
#